data_AF-A0AAU0X7A0-F1
#
_entry.id   AF-A0AAU0X7A0-F1
#
_cell.length_a   1.000
_cell.length_b   1.000
_cell.length_c   1.000
_cell.angle_alpha   90.00
_cell.angle_beta   90.00
_cell.angle_gamma   90.00
#
_symmetry.space_group_name_H-M   'P 1'
#
loop_
_entity.id
_entity.type
_entity.pdbx_description
1 polymer ?
#
loop_
_entity_poly.entity_id
_entity_poly.type
_entity_poly.pdbx_seq_one_letter_code
_entity_poly.pdbx_strand_id
1 'polypeptide(L)'
;MAVRKDMRKVTDEERAEIIRLHGQNVGRNEIARRIGRAQRTVSIVCAEEGLVFDISMTEDATRHRVAQLAALRAETAVDLHVDALRLSQQMWEPSVVYNFGGKDNTFRQHAVEELSAMDKRSLMAAAGMALEKSMKLVPPADDSGAEDARSMLGQLMVGLKAAYDQAAEEGLSEEAEGESP
;
A
#
# COMPACT_ATOMS: atom_id res chain seq x y z
N MET A 1 -17.83 35.84 -25.22
CA MET A 1 -17.42 35.21 -23.94
C MET A 1 -16.37 36.09 -23.29
N ALA A 2 -16.55 36.50 -22.03
CA ALA A 2 -15.53 37.25 -21.30
C ALA A 2 -14.31 36.35 -21.04
N VAL A 3 -13.11 36.84 -21.30
CA VAL A 3 -11.86 36.11 -21.03
C VAL A 3 -11.74 35.89 -19.53
N ARG A 4 -11.49 34.65 -19.11
CA ARG A 4 -11.30 34.31 -17.69
C ARG A 4 -10.17 35.16 -17.09
N LYS A 5 -10.35 35.58 -15.84
CA LYS A 5 -9.45 36.54 -15.16
C LYS A 5 -8.01 36.02 -15.12
N ASP A 6 -7.81 34.73 -14.90
CA ASP A 6 -6.53 34.02 -14.92
C ASP A 6 -5.73 34.15 -16.23
N MET A 7 -6.38 34.32 -17.38
CA MET A 7 -5.73 34.45 -18.70
C MET A 7 -5.33 35.89 -19.06
N ARG A 8 -5.71 36.89 -18.26
CA ARG A 8 -5.34 38.30 -18.48
C ARG A 8 -3.97 38.60 -17.86
N LYS A 9 -3.28 39.65 -18.33
CA LYS A 9 -2.08 40.15 -17.64
C LYS A 9 -2.41 40.54 -16.20
N VAL A 10 -1.44 40.38 -15.31
CA VAL A 10 -1.55 40.81 -13.91
C VAL A 10 -1.38 42.33 -13.87
N THR A 11 -2.27 43.04 -13.18
CA THR A 11 -2.14 44.50 -13.00
C THR A 11 -1.25 44.84 -11.81
N ASP A 12 -0.77 46.08 -11.73
CA ASP A 12 0.08 46.53 -10.63
C ASP A 12 -0.70 46.54 -9.31
N GLU A 13 -2.01 46.82 -9.33
CA GLU A 13 -2.85 46.73 -8.14
C GLU A 13 -2.98 45.28 -7.64
N GLU A 14 -3.11 44.32 -8.56
CA GLU A 14 -3.14 42.90 -8.19
C GLU A 14 -1.79 42.44 -7.62
N ARG A 15 -0.67 42.95 -8.15
CA ARG A 15 0.67 42.69 -7.60
C ARG A 15 0.81 43.23 -6.18
N ALA A 16 0.43 44.49 -5.96
CA ALA A 16 0.47 45.12 -4.65
C ALA A 16 -0.39 44.36 -3.63
N GLU A 17 -1.57 43.89 -4.02
CA GLU A 17 -2.44 43.10 -3.16
C GLU A 17 -1.88 41.71 -2.84
N ILE A 18 -1.22 41.04 -3.80
CA ILE A 18 -0.51 39.77 -3.55
C ILE A 18 0.57 39.95 -2.49
N ILE A 19 1.41 40.99 -2.64
CA ILE A 19 2.50 41.31 -1.71
C ILE A 19 1.94 41.63 -0.32
N ARG A 20 0.90 42.46 -0.25
CA ARG A 20 0.24 42.83 1.01
C ARG A 20 -0.31 41.61 1.74
N LEU A 21 -0.95 40.68 1.03
CA LEU A 21 -1.49 39.45 1.61
C LEU A 21 -0.39 38.48 2.03
N HIS A 22 0.71 38.38 1.28
CA HIS A 22 1.89 37.59 1.67
C HIS A 22 2.47 38.12 3.00
N GLY A 23 2.63 39.44 3.14
CA GLY A 23 3.10 40.06 4.38
C GLY A 23 2.17 39.88 5.60
N GLN A 24 0.93 39.45 5.39
CA GLN A 24 -0.02 39.04 6.45
C GLN A 24 0.06 37.54 6.76
N ASN A 25 1.07 36.82 6.25
CA ASN A 25 1.20 35.36 6.36
C ASN A 25 0.00 34.58 5.77
N VAL A 26 -0.68 35.14 4.76
CA VAL A 26 -1.74 34.41 4.06
C VAL A 26 -1.11 33.41 3.09
N GLY A 27 -1.50 32.13 3.19
CA GLY A 27 -0.98 31.09 2.32
C GLY A 27 -1.30 31.28 0.84
N ARG A 28 -0.40 30.85 -0.06
CA ARG A 28 -0.51 30.98 -1.52
C ARG A 28 -1.89 30.63 -2.08
N ASN A 29 -2.46 29.50 -1.66
CA ASN A 29 -3.73 29.01 -2.17
C ASN A 29 -4.88 29.95 -1.80
N GLU A 30 -4.84 30.54 -0.60
CA GLU A 30 -5.84 31.49 -0.14
C GLU A 30 -5.72 32.82 -0.87
N ILE A 31 -4.51 33.32 -1.11
CA ILE A 31 -4.26 34.50 -1.95
C ILE A 31 -4.84 34.28 -3.36
N ALA A 32 -4.57 33.12 -3.96
CA ALA A 32 -5.08 32.75 -5.28
C ALA A 32 -6.61 32.78 -5.34
N ARG A 33 -7.30 32.26 -4.32
CA ARG A 33 -8.78 32.31 -4.22
C ARG A 33 -9.29 33.74 -4.08
N ARG A 34 -8.68 34.54 -3.19
CA ARG A 34 -9.11 35.92 -2.92
C ARG A 34 -8.98 36.83 -4.14
N ILE A 35 -7.88 36.69 -4.87
CA ILE A 35 -7.59 37.55 -6.03
C ILE A 35 -8.24 36.97 -7.30
N GLY A 36 -8.58 35.68 -7.32
CA GLY A 36 -9.14 35.00 -8.50
C GLY A 36 -8.09 34.78 -9.59
N ARG A 37 -6.88 34.37 -9.18
CA ARG A 37 -5.72 34.11 -10.04
C ARG A 37 -5.20 32.69 -9.81
N ALA A 38 -4.48 32.15 -10.79
CA ALA A 38 -3.85 30.85 -10.64
C ALA A 38 -2.77 30.90 -9.54
N GLN A 39 -2.61 29.81 -8.78
CA GLN A 39 -1.58 29.70 -7.73
C GLN A 39 -0.17 29.95 -8.27
N ARG A 40 0.11 29.52 -9.52
CA ARG A 40 1.38 29.79 -10.22
C ARG A 40 1.64 31.28 -10.39
N THR A 41 0.63 32.07 -10.72
CA THR A 41 0.75 33.52 -10.88
C THR A 41 1.14 34.18 -9.56
N VAL A 42 0.49 33.79 -8.45
CA VAL A 42 0.83 34.29 -7.11
C VAL A 42 2.28 33.94 -6.76
N SER A 43 2.72 32.71 -7.02
CA SER A 43 4.11 32.31 -6.77
C SER A 43 5.12 33.09 -7.61
N ILE A 44 4.84 33.36 -8.89
CA ILE A 44 5.73 34.15 -9.76
C ILE A 44 5.85 35.57 -9.24
N VAL A 45 4.72 36.22 -8.92
CA VAL A 45 4.71 37.59 -8.40
C VAL A 45 5.50 37.69 -7.10
N CYS A 46 5.28 36.78 -6.15
CA CYS A 46 6.06 36.76 -4.91
C CYS A 46 7.55 36.52 -5.18
N ALA A 47 7.91 35.60 -6.08
CA ALA A 47 9.30 35.29 -6.39
C ALA A 47 10.05 36.46 -7.07
N GLU A 48 9.38 37.19 -7.97
CA GLU A 48 9.92 38.41 -8.60
C GLU A 48 10.25 39.50 -7.57
N GLU A 49 9.55 39.51 -6.44
CA GLU A 49 9.75 40.43 -5.30
C GLU A 49 10.64 39.82 -4.19
N GLY A 50 11.23 38.64 -4.41
CA GLY A 50 12.08 37.96 -3.44
C GLY A 50 11.33 37.36 -2.23
N LEU A 51 10.02 37.25 -2.30
CA LEU A 51 9.16 36.69 -1.24
C LEU A 51 9.01 35.18 -1.40
N VAL A 52 9.23 34.45 -0.29
CA VAL A 52 9.13 33.00 -0.24
C VAL A 52 7.95 32.60 0.64
N PHE A 53 7.20 31.57 0.24
CA PHE A 53 6.17 30.97 1.08
C PHE A 53 6.79 29.92 1.99
N ASP A 54 6.37 29.89 3.25
CA ASP A 54 6.70 28.79 4.14
C ASP A 54 6.06 27.49 3.62
N ILE A 55 6.91 26.51 3.31
CA ILE A 55 6.52 25.18 2.84
C ILE A 55 6.85 24.08 3.84
N SER A 56 7.40 24.42 5.01
CA SER A 56 7.84 23.46 6.04
C SER A 56 6.76 22.43 6.38
N MET A 57 5.53 22.88 6.63
CA MET A 57 4.37 22.01 6.90
C MET A 57 4.07 21.03 5.75
N THR A 58 4.30 21.45 4.49
CA THR A 58 4.06 20.59 3.32
C THR A 58 5.20 19.59 3.13
N GLU A 59 6.45 20.02 3.35
CA GLU A 59 7.63 19.16 3.30
C GLU A 59 7.57 18.09 4.39
N ASP A 60 7.20 18.49 5.61
CA ASP A 60 7.03 17.59 6.75
C ASP A 60 5.93 16.58 6.48
N ALA A 61 4.74 17.01 6.03
CA ALA A 61 3.66 16.11 5.66
C ALA A 61 4.07 15.15 4.53
N THR A 62 4.83 15.64 3.54
CA THR A 62 5.37 14.80 2.46
C THR A 62 6.35 13.77 3.00
N ARG A 63 7.28 14.18 3.86
CA ARG A 63 8.27 13.29 4.49
C ARG A 63 7.61 12.21 5.34
N HIS A 64 6.61 12.58 6.15
CA HIS A 64 5.81 11.63 6.93
C HIS A 64 5.07 10.64 6.02
N ARG A 65 4.46 11.11 4.92
CA ARG A 65 3.75 10.24 3.99
C ARG A 65 4.68 9.30 3.24
N VAL A 66 5.88 9.75 2.87
CA VAL A 66 6.92 8.90 2.28
C VAL A 66 7.34 7.80 3.26
N ALA A 67 7.57 8.15 4.54
CA ALA A 67 7.92 7.19 5.57
C ALA A 67 6.80 6.16 5.82
N GLN A 68 5.54 6.60 5.89
CA GLN A 68 4.38 5.70 6.01
C GLN A 68 4.26 4.74 4.82
N LEU A 69 4.45 5.24 3.60
CA LEU A 69 4.43 4.40 2.39
C LEU A 69 5.58 3.40 2.35
N ALA A 70 6.76 3.75 2.87
CA ALA A 70 7.88 2.83 3.00
C ALA A 70 7.58 1.72 4.02
N ALA A 71 7.00 2.06 5.18
CA ALA A 71 6.59 1.09 6.18
C ALA A 71 5.53 0.12 5.65
N LEU A 72 4.46 0.64 5.03
CA LEU A 72 3.41 -0.18 4.42
C LEU A 72 3.97 -1.12 3.34
N ARG A 73 4.96 -0.66 2.57
CA ARG A 73 5.62 -1.48 1.56
C ARG A 73 6.38 -2.66 2.18
N ALA A 74 7.06 -2.44 3.30
CA ALA A 74 7.77 -3.48 4.02
C ALA A 74 6.80 -4.50 4.64
N GLU A 75 5.73 -4.03 5.29
CA GLU A 75 4.67 -4.88 5.84
C GLU A 75 4.03 -5.75 4.74
N THR A 76 3.66 -5.15 3.61
CA THR A 76 3.07 -5.88 2.47
C THR A 76 4.02 -6.97 1.93
N ALA A 77 5.34 -6.73 1.95
CA ALA A 77 6.32 -7.73 1.52
C ALA A 77 6.36 -8.93 2.49
N VAL A 78 6.26 -8.68 3.80
CA VAL A 78 6.15 -9.74 4.82
C VAL A 78 4.85 -10.54 4.63
N ASP A 79 3.72 -9.87 4.43
CA ASP A 79 2.42 -10.53 4.23
C ASP A 79 2.46 -11.46 3.00
N LEU A 80 3.05 -11.01 1.90
CA LEU A 80 3.21 -11.83 0.69
C LEU A 80 4.11 -13.05 0.92
N HIS A 81 5.12 -12.95 1.79
CA HIS A 81 5.91 -14.12 2.19
C HIS A 81 5.08 -15.12 3.00
N VAL A 82 4.27 -14.62 3.95
CA VAL A 82 3.38 -15.48 4.74
C VAL A 82 2.34 -16.16 3.86
N ASP A 83 1.74 -15.45 2.90
CA ASP A 83 0.82 -16.03 1.93
C ASP A 83 1.49 -17.10 1.06
N ALA A 84 2.71 -16.86 0.61
CA ALA A 84 3.47 -17.85 -0.15
C ALA A 84 3.73 -19.13 0.66
N LEU A 85 4.01 -19.00 1.97
CA LEU A 85 4.19 -20.14 2.86
C LEU A 85 2.88 -20.92 3.05
N ARG A 86 1.77 -20.22 3.30
CA ARG A 86 0.43 -20.83 3.44
C ARG A 86 0.03 -21.60 2.19
N LEU A 87 0.15 -20.98 1.01
CA LEU A 87 -0.13 -21.63 -0.27
C LEU A 87 0.78 -22.84 -0.52
N SER A 88 2.04 -22.74 -0.06
CA SER A 88 3.01 -23.83 -0.19
C SER A 88 2.68 -25.01 0.70
N GLN A 89 2.12 -24.76 1.89
CA GLN A 89 1.66 -25.78 2.82
C GLN A 89 0.36 -26.45 2.33
N GLN A 90 -0.63 -25.64 1.90
CA GLN A 90 -1.95 -26.10 1.43
C GLN A 90 -1.87 -27.16 0.32
N MET A 91 -0.82 -27.14 -0.50
CA MET A 91 -0.61 -28.15 -1.56
C MET A 91 -0.55 -29.59 -1.03
N TRP A 92 -0.11 -29.76 0.22
CA TRP A 92 0.18 -31.07 0.83
C TRP A 92 -0.85 -31.47 1.89
N GLU A 93 -1.87 -30.64 2.11
CA GLU A 93 -2.91 -30.88 3.11
C GLU A 93 -4.12 -31.58 2.47
N PRO A 94 -4.85 -32.40 3.26
CA PRO A 94 -6.16 -32.89 2.87
C PRO A 94 -7.08 -31.72 2.51
N SER A 95 -7.88 -31.90 1.47
CA SER A 95 -8.74 -30.83 0.95
C SER A 95 -10.04 -31.36 0.38
N VAL A 96 -10.98 -30.47 0.08
CA VAL A 96 -12.24 -30.81 -0.57
C VAL A 96 -12.23 -30.22 -1.98
N VAL A 97 -12.30 -31.09 -2.98
CA VAL A 97 -12.42 -30.68 -4.38
C VAL A 97 -13.88 -30.58 -4.77
N TYR A 98 -14.21 -29.54 -5.53
CA TYR A 98 -15.57 -29.27 -6.02
C TYR A 98 -15.61 -29.42 -7.53
N ASN A 99 -16.67 -30.03 -8.04
CA ASN A 99 -16.93 -30.14 -9.46
C ASN A 99 -18.37 -29.72 -9.76
N PHE A 100 -18.51 -28.81 -10.73
CA PHE A 100 -19.78 -28.47 -11.34
C PHE A 100 -19.73 -28.94 -12.79
N GLY A 101 -20.64 -29.83 -13.18
CA GLY A 101 -20.61 -30.35 -14.54
C GLY A 101 -21.69 -31.38 -14.87
N GLY A 102 -21.54 -31.98 -16.05
CA GLY A 102 -22.51 -32.88 -16.65
C GLY A 102 -23.65 -32.15 -17.37
N LYS A 103 -24.52 -32.91 -18.02
CA LYS A 103 -25.67 -32.38 -18.78
C LYS A 103 -26.60 -31.51 -17.93
N ASP A 104 -26.73 -31.85 -16.66
CA ASP A 104 -27.66 -31.23 -15.71
C ASP A 104 -26.97 -30.25 -14.74
N ASN A 105 -25.68 -29.95 -14.95
CA ASN A 105 -24.87 -29.03 -14.14
C ASN A 105 -24.97 -29.28 -12.62
N THR A 106 -24.77 -30.53 -12.21
CA THR A 106 -24.89 -30.92 -10.80
C THR A 106 -23.62 -30.62 -10.03
N PHE A 107 -23.77 -30.10 -8.81
CA PHE A 107 -22.68 -29.94 -7.85
C PHE A 107 -22.26 -31.29 -7.25
N ARG A 108 -20.95 -31.54 -7.18
CA ARG A 108 -20.35 -32.66 -6.46
C ARG A 108 -19.12 -32.20 -5.69
N GLN A 109 -18.88 -32.81 -4.53
CA GLN A 109 -17.67 -32.60 -3.75
C GLN A 109 -17.08 -33.94 -3.30
N HIS A 110 -15.75 -33.99 -3.13
CA HIS A 110 -15.05 -35.16 -2.64
C HIS A 110 -13.86 -34.72 -1.77
N ALA A 111 -13.69 -35.36 -0.62
CA ALA A 111 -12.52 -35.16 0.22
C ALA A 111 -11.33 -35.91 -0.39
N VAL A 112 -10.19 -35.26 -0.54
CA VAL A 112 -8.96 -35.84 -1.05
C VAL A 112 -7.88 -35.71 0.01
N GLU A 113 -7.04 -36.74 0.15
CA GLU A 113 -5.89 -36.67 1.05
C GLU A 113 -4.87 -35.62 0.59
N GLU A 114 -4.88 -35.31 -0.70
CA GLU A 114 -4.00 -34.32 -1.29
C GLU A 114 -4.61 -33.75 -2.58
N LEU A 115 -4.31 -32.49 -2.89
CA LEU A 115 -4.81 -31.82 -4.09
C LEU A 115 -4.29 -32.46 -5.39
N SER A 116 -5.02 -32.25 -6.48
CA SER A 116 -4.59 -32.71 -7.80
C SER A 116 -3.29 -32.01 -8.23
N ALA A 117 -2.52 -32.63 -9.13
CA ALA A 117 -1.30 -32.02 -9.67
C ALA A 117 -1.56 -30.66 -10.37
N MET A 118 -2.74 -30.48 -10.94
CA MET A 118 -3.15 -29.23 -11.60
C MET A 118 -3.43 -28.13 -10.57
N ASP A 119 -4.09 -28.46 -9.46
CA ASP A 119 -4.37 -27.51 -8.39
C ASP A 119 -3.09 -27.11 -7.66
N LYS A 120 -2.20 -28.07 -7.38
CA LYS A 120 -0.87 -27.79 -6.83
C LYS A 120 -0.05 -26.87 -7.74
N ARG A 121 -0.10 -27.09 -9.06
CA ARG A 121 0.55 -26.18 -10.01
C ARG A 121 0.00 -24.75 -9.90
N SER A 122 -1.31 -24.60 -9.74
CA SER A 122 -1.94 -23.29 -9.56
C SER A 122 -1.51 -22.62 -8.25
N LEU A 123 -1.48 -23.36 -7.14
CA LEU A 123 -1.01 -22.88 -5.84
C LEU A 123 0.48 -22.50 -5.88
N MET A 124 1.33 -23.35 -6.47
CA MET A 124 2.76 -23.08 -6.64
C MET A 124 3.01 -21.82 -7.49
N ALA A 125 2.23 -21.63 -8.56
CA ALA A 125 2.32 -20.43 -9.38
C ALA A 125 1.92 -19.17 -8.58
N ALA A 126 0.86 -19.25 -7.77
CA ALA A 126 0.45 -18.15 -6.90
C ALA A 126 1.50 -17.83 -5.84
N ALA A 127 2.06 -18.85 -5.17
CA ALA A 127 3.14 -18.68 -4.20
C ALA A 127 4.39 -18.05 -4.83
N GLY A 128 4.79 -18.52 -6.02
CA GLY A 128 5.90 -17.94 -6.77
C GLY A 128 5.68 -16.46 -7.12
N MET A 129 4.47 -16.08 -7.55
CA MET A 129 4.12 -14.68 -7.79
C MET A 129 4.19 -13.84 -6.52
N ALA A 130 3.68 -14.35 -5.39
CA ALA A 130 3.75 -13.63 -4.11
C ALA A 130 5.20 -13.36 -3.68
N LEU A 131 6.08 -14.36 -3.78
CA LEU A 131 7.52 -14.21 -3.52
C LEU A 131 8.18 -13.21 -4.46
N GLU A 132 7.90 -13.29 -5.77
CA GLU A 132 8.44 -12.35 -6.76
C GLU A 132 8.01 -10.92 -6.47
N LYS A 133 6.75 -10.70 -6.08
CA LYS A 133 6.22 -9.37 -5.76
C LYS A 133 6.79 -8.84 -4.46
N SER A 134 6.93 -9.67 -3.44
CA SER A 134 7.61 -9.31 -2.18
C SER A 134 9.03 -8.78 -2.46
N MET A 135 9.84 -9.50 -3.23
CA MET A 135 11.21 -9.08 -3.58
C MET A 135 11.25 -7.78 -4.39
N LYS A 136 10.18 -7.43 -5.11
CA LYS A 136 10.09 -6.13 -5.82
C LYS A 136 9.68 -4.99 -4.89
N LEU A 137 8.93 -5.27 -3.83
CA LEU A 137 8.52 -4.28 -2.83
C LEU A 137 9.70 -3.93 -1.92
N VAL A 138 10.45 -4.93 -1.48
CA VAL A 138 11.68 -4.74 -0.69
C VAL A 138 12.78 -5.55 -1.37
N PRO A 139 13.53 -4.94 -2.31
CA PRO A 139 14.69 -5.58 -2.91
C PRO A 139 15.67 -6.02 -1.81
N PRO A 140 16.26 -7.23 -1.93
CA PRO A 140 17.37 -7.61 -1.06
C PRO A 140 18.44 -6.53 -1.15
N ALA A 141 18.93 -6.09 0.00
CA ALA A 141 19.99 -5.11 -0.01
C ALA A 141 21.25 -5.70 -0.64
N ASP A 142 21.87 -4.99 -1.57
CA ASP A 142 23.30 -5.17 -1.84
C ASP A 142 24.06 -4.96 -0.52
N ASP A 143 25.24 -5.58 -0.37
CA ASP A 143 26.10 -5.83 0.83
C ASP A 143 26.19 -4.77 1.96
N SER A 144 25.54 -3.61 1.82
CA SER A 144 25.39 -2.53 2.80
C SER A 144 24.10 -2.55 3.68
N GLY A 145 23.10 -3.39 3.41
CA GLY A 145 21.78 -3.34 4.12
C GLY A 145 21.48 -4.43 5.14
N ALA A 146 22.49 -4.87 5.89
CA ALA A 146 22.34 -5.94 6.89
C ALA A 146 21.34 -5.63 8.02
N GLU A 147 21.15 -4.35 8.38
CA GLU A 147 20.18 -3.94 9.42
C GLU A 147 18.73 -4.08 8.93
N ASP A 148 18.44 -3.66 7.70
CA ASP A 148 17.10 -3.79 7.09
C ASP A 148 16.72 -5.27 6.92
N ALA A 149 17.67 -6.11 6.53
CA ALA A 149 17.46 -7.55 6.42
C ALA A 149 17.15 -8.21 7.78
N ARG A 150 17.82 -7.81 8.87
CA ARG A 150 17.52 -8.31 10.23
C ARG A 150 16.14 -7.89 10.71
N SER A 151 15.73 -6.66 10.41
CA SER A 151 14.40 -6.15 10.75
C SER A 151 13.31 -6.93 10.02
N MET A 152 13.47 -7.16 8.71
CA MET A 152 12.56 -7.97 7.89
C MET A 152 12.48 -9.43 8.39
N LEU A 153 13.62 -10.04 8.73
CA LEU A 153 13.65 -11.39 9.30
C LEU A 153 12.95 -11.47 10.66
N GLY A 154 13.11 -10.44 11.50
CA GLY A 154 12.39 -10.33 12.77
C GLY A 154 10.88 -10.26 12.56
N GLN A 155 10.42 -9.43 11.61
CA GLN A 155 9.01 -9.32 11.24
C GLN A 155 8.46 -10.64 10.66
N LEU A 156 9.23 -11.33 9.83
CA LEU A 156 8.87 -12.64 9.28
C LEU A 156 8.73 -13.70 10.39
N MET A 157 9.65 -13.75 11.35
CA MET A 157 9.57 -14.68 12.49
C MET A 157 8.32 -14.42 13.35
N VAL A 158 7.96 -13.15 13.55
CA VAL A 158 6.73 -12.78 14.27
C VAL A 158 5.49 -13.20 13.48
N GLY A 159 5.45 -12.94 12.17
CA GLY A 159 4.36 -13.37 11.30
C GLY A 159 4.20 -14.89 11.23
N LEU A 160 5.31 -15.62 11.15
CA LEU A 160 5.33 -17.08 11.14
C LEU A 160 4.77 -17.65 12.45
N LYS A 161 5.17 -17.08 13.60
CA LYS A 161 4.62 -17.47 14.89
C LYS A 161 3.11 -17.23 14.96
N ALA A 162 2.63 -16.06 14.53
CA ALA A 162 1.21 -15.75 14.54
C ALA A 162 0.39 -16.67 13.63
N ALA A 163 0.91 -17.01 12.44
CA ALA A 163 0.26 -17.96 11.54
C ALA A 163 0.24 -19.39 12.12
N TYR A 164 1.30 -19.82 12.79
CA TYR A 164 1.36 -21.10 13.49
C TYR A 164 0.37 -21.14 14.67
N ASP A 165 0.33 -20.09 15.49
CA ASP A 165 -0.56 -20.01 16.64
C ASP A 165 -2.04 -20.04 16.19
N GLN A 166 -2.40 -19.35 15.09
CA GLN A 166 -3.74 -19.43 14.48
C GLN A 166 -4.09 -20.84 14.00
N ALA A 167 -3.17 -21.50 13.28
CA ALA A 167 -3.40 -22.87 12.80
C ALA A 167 -3.53 -23.87 13.96
N ALA A 168 -2.79 -23.66 15.05
CA ALA A 168 -2.89 -24.47 16.26
C ALA A 168 -4.22 -24.26 17.01
N GLU A 169 -4.68 -23.01 17.12
CA GLU A 169 -5.99 -22.69 17.72
C GLU A 169 -7.17 -23.24 16.92
N GLU A 170 -7.11 -23.18 15.59
CA GLU A 170 -8.13 -23.79 14.71
C GLU A 170 -8.17 -25.32 14.87
N GLY A 171 -7.02 -25.99 14.92
CA GLY A 171 -6.93 -27.43 15.16
C GLY A 171 -7.42 -27.87 16.56
N LEU A 172 -7.20 -27.05 17.59
CA LEU A 172 -7.69 -27.30 18.95
C LEU A 172 -9.21 -27.08 19.10
N SER A 173 -9.80 -26.21 18.27
CA SER A 173 -11.24 -25.95 18.28
C SER A 173 -12.06 -27.09 17.64
N GLU A 174 -11.52 -27.75 16.62
CA GLU A 174 -12.15 -28.92 15.99
C GLU A 174 -12.11 -30.17 16.88
N GLU A 175 -11.06 -30.34 17.70
CA GLU A 175 -10.98 -31.43 18.68
C GLU A 175 -11.95 -31.24 19.86
N ALA A 176 -12.25 -30.00 20.26
CA ALA A 176 -13.14 -29.70 21.39
C ALA A 176 -14.63 -29.88 21.09
N GLU A 177 -15.06 -29.77 19.83
CA GLU A 177 -16.47 -29.98 19.43
C GLU A 177 -16.80 -31.46 19.10
N GLY A 178 -15.78 -32.31 18.94
CA GLY A 178 -15.94 -33.74 18.63
C GLY A 178 -16.14 -34.66 19.85
N GLU A 179 -15.95 -34.15 21.07
CA GLU A 179 -16.03 -34.94 22.31
C GLU A 179 -17.19 -34.43 23.20
N SER A 180 -18.40 -34.85 22.87
CA SER A 180 -19.53 -34.88 23.82
C SER A 180 -20.30 -36.19 23.69
N PRO A 181 -20.58 -36.91 24.80
CA PRO A 181 -21.02 -38.31 24.78
C PRO A 181 -22.43 -38.58 24.23
#